data_AF-A0A4W5JYL3-F1
#
_entry.id   AF-A0A4W5JYL3-F1
#
_cell.length_a   1.000
_cell.length_b   1.000
_cell.length_c   1.000
_cell.angle_alpha   90.00
_cell.angle_beta   90.00
_cell.angle_gamma   90.00
#
_symmetry.space_group_name_H-M   'P 1'
#
loop_
_entity.id
_entity.type
_entity.pdbx_description
1 polymer ?
#
loop_
_entity_poly.entity_id
_entity_poly.type
_entity_poly.pdbx_seq_one_letter_code
_entity_poly.pdbx_strand_id
1 'polypeptide(L)'
;IKDLLYRIRIDTEWNLKNKMKFGLIQMMRKRKQVIPLIGFMALSVAGATFASLYFLFTKSDVILNKSRNPEPWERVDPSKPQKLVTINQKWRPIKELEQVKSMTK
;
A
#
# COMPACT_ATOMS: atom_id res chain seq x y z
N ILE A 1 20.42 6.49 48.61
CA ILE A 1 21.25 5.95 47.50
C ILE A 1 20.40 5.33 46.39
N LYS A 2 19.55 4.33 46.68
CA LYS A 2 18.70 3.67 45.66
C LYS A 2 17.76 4.64 44.93
N ASP A 3 17.17 5.59 45.65
CA ASP A 3 16.26 6.60 45.09
C ASP A 3 16.94 7.55 44.09
N LEU A 4 18.17 7.99 44.41
CA LEU A 4 19.01 8.79 43.50
C LEU A 4 19.38 8.02 42.22
N LEU A 5 19.71 6.73 42.36
CA LEU A 5 20.02 5.88 41.21
C LEU A 5 18.78 5.67 40.33
N TYR A 6 17.59 5.58 40.93
CA TYR A 6 16.33 5.46 40.18
C TYR A 6 16.00 6.74 39.41
N ARG A 7 16.19 7.91 40.03
CA ARG A 7 16.04 9.22 39.38
C ARG A 7 17.00 9.41 38.22
N ILE A 8 18.29 9.13 38.43
CA ILE A 8 19.32 9.24 37.38
C ILE A 8 19.04 8.28 36.23
N ARG A 9 18.58 7.06 36.52
CA ARG A 9 18.16 6.10 35.49
C ARG A 9 16.97 6.61 34.69
N ILE A 10 15.95 7.14 35.34
CA ILE A 10 14.77 7.69 34.66
C ILE A 10 15.17 8.87 33.76
N ASP A 11 16.02 9.78 34.23
CA ASP A 11 16.49 10.93 33.44
C ASP A 11 17.33 10.51 32.24
N THR A 12 18.22 9.52 32.40
CA THR A 12 19.03 9.00 31.29
C THR A 12 18.18 8.27 30.26
N GLU A 13 17.24 7.43 30.69
CA GLU A 13 16.26 6.75 29.82
C GLU A 13 15.39 7.78 29.07
N TRP A 14 14.90 8.81 29.76
CA TRP A 14 14.07 9.87 29.15
C TRP A 14 14.85 10.70 28.13
N ASN A 15 16.10 11.04 28.44
CA ASN A 15 17.00 11.77 27.56
C ASN A 15 17.40 10.94 26.34
N LEU A 16 17.76 9.66 26.52
CA LEU A 16 18.03 8.73 25.42
C LEU A 16 16.81 8.59 24.50
N LYS A 17 15.61 8.41 25.07
CA LYS A 17 14.37 8.25 24.32
C LYS A 17 14.03 9.52 23.52
N ASN A 18 14.25 10.71 24.08
CA ASN A 18 14.03 11.97 23.36
C ASN A 18 15.10 12.26 22.30
N LYS A 19 16.38 11.97 22.59
CA LYS A 19 17.47 12.11 21.62
C LYS A 19 17.27 11.23 20.38
N MET A 20 16.73 10.01 20.59
CA MET A 20 16.38 9.09 19.51
C MET A 20 15.18 9.57 18.68
N LYS A 21 14.13 10.11 19.31
CA LYS A 21 12.91 10.59 18.62
C LYS A 21 13.19 11.69 17.59
N PHE A 22 14.23 12.50 17.80
CA PHE A 22 14.56 13.62 16.91
C PHE A 22 15.77 13.36 16.00
N GLY A 23 16.41 12.18 16.03
CA GLY A 23 17.66 11.91 15.31
C GLY A 23 17.57 12.15 13.80
N LEU A 24 16.52 11.63 13.14
CA LEU A 24 16.29 11.82 11.70
C LEU A 24 15.93 13.26 11.35
N ILE A 25 15.06 13.90 12.14
CA ILE A 25 14.64 15.30 11.92
C ILE A 25 15.83 16.24 12.10
N GLN A 26 16.67 15.98 13.11
CA GLN A 26 17.89 16.75 13.36
C GLN A 26 18.92 16.56 12.24
N MET A 27 19.08 15.33 11.74
CA MET A 27 19.95 15.03 10.59
C MET A 27 19.48 15.80 9.33
N MET A 28 18.18 15.78 9.02
CA MET A 28 17.61 16.52 7.89
C MET A 28 17.75 18.03 8.03
N ARG A 29 17.65 18.57 9.26
CA ARG A 29 17.89 20.00 9.54
C ARG A 29 19.35 20.38 9.32
N LYS A 30 20.30 19.53 9.72
CA LYS A 30 21.75 19.74 9.57
C LYS A 30 22.24 19.54 8.12
N ARG A 31 21.63 18.61 7.37
CA ARG A 31 22.01 18.27 5.98
C ARG A 31 20.80 18.39 5.06
N LYS A 32 20.59 19.58 4.49
CA LYS A 32 19.42 19.90 3.65
C LYS A 32 19.33 19.08 2.35
N GLN A 33 20.46 18.61 1.84
CA GLN A 33 20.53 17.76 0.64
C GLN A 33 19.84 16.39 0.82
N VAL A 34 19.69 15.92 2.06
CA VAL A 34 19.10 14.60 2.37
C VAL A 34 17.57 14.65 2.36
N ILE A 35 16.97 15.85 2.51
CA ILE A 35 15.52 16.06 2.52
C ILE A 35 14.85 15.53 1.24
N PRO A 36 15.28 15.94 0.01
CA PRO A 36 14.65 15.43 -1.20
C PRO A 36 14.81 13.91 -1.37
N LEU A 37 15.97 13.35 -0.98
CA LEU A 37 16.22 11.91 -1.07
C LEU A 37 15.24 11.11 -0.20
N ILE A 38 15.09 11.50 1.06
CA ILE A 38 14.12 10.88 1.98
C ILE A 38 12.68 11.12 1.49
N GLY A 39 12.41 12.30 0.93
CA GLY A 39 11.11 12.64 0.36
C GLY A 39 10.69 11.69 -0.76
N PHE A 40 11.55 11.46 -1.76
CA PHE A 40 11.27 10.51 -2.84
C PHE A 40 11.13 9.08 -2.33
N MET A 41 12.01 8.65 -1.42
CA MET A 41 11.92 7.31 -0.82
C MET A 41 10.59 7.11 -0.09
N ALA A 42 10.18 8.07 0.75
CA ALA A 42 8.92 8.02 1.47
C ALA A 42 7.73 8.01 0.50
N LEU A 43 7.77 8.84 -0.55
CA LEU A 43 6.76 8.86 -1.60
C LEU A 43 6.65 7.51 -2.32
N SER A 44 7.78 6.88 -2.65
CA SER A 44 7.82 5.56 -3.29
C SER A 44 7.20 4.48 -2.41
N VAL A 45 7.58 4.42 -1.12
CA VAL A 45 7.03 3.44 -0.17
C VAL A 45 5.53 3.67 0.03
N ALA A 46 5.11 4.92 0.22
CA ALA A 46 3.70 5.26 0.37
C ALA A 46 2.90 4.90 -0.89
N GLY A 47 3.41 5.24 -2.08
CA GLY A 47 2.78 4.90 -3.36
C GLY A 47 2.65 3.41 -3.59
N ALA A 48 3.71 2.63 -3.31
CA ALA A 48 3.69 1.18 -3.44
C ALA A 48 2.69 0.53 -2.47
N THR A 49 2.66 1.01 -1.23
CA THR A 49 1.72 0.53 -0.21
C THR A 49 0.29 0.83 -0.61
N PHE A 50 0.02 2.07 -1.05
CA PHE A 50 -1.30 2.49 -1.46
C PHE A 50 -1.79 1.74 -2.71
N ALA A 51 -0.94 1.55 -3.72
CA ALA A 51 -1.27 0.77 -4.91
C ALA A 51 -1.57 -0.69 -4.56
N SER A 52 -0.78 -1.28 -3.65
CA SER A 52 -0.99 -2.66 -3.18
C SER A 52 -2.34 -2.81 -2.48
N LEU A 53 -2.70 -1.88 -1.58
CA LEU A 53 -3.99 -1.87 -0.91
C LEU A 53 -5.14 -1.66 -1.90
N TYR A 54 -4.99 -0.72 -2.83
CA TYR A 54 -5.98 -0.48 -3.88
C TYR A 54 -6.25 -1.75 -4.69
N PHE A 55 -5.20 -2.43 -5.17
CA PHE A 55 -5.36 -3.66 -5.94
C PHE A 55 -5.97 -4.79 -5.12
N LEU A 56 -5.56 -4.93 -3.85
CA LEU A 56 -6.09 -5.95 -2.95
C LEU A 56 -7.59 -5.82 -2.71
N PHE A 57 -8.10 -4.60 -2.57
CA PHE A 57 -9.50 -4.38 -2.23
C PHE A 57 -10.42 -4.16 -3.43
N THR A 58 -9.90 -3.67 -4.56
CA THR A 58 -10.74 -3.26 -5.70
C THR A 58 -10.64 -4.16 -6.93
N LYS A 59 -9.55 -4.93 -7.08
CA LYS A 59 -9.35 -5.77 -8.27
C LYS A 59 -9.66 -7.23 -7.96
N SER A 60 -10.44 -7.82 -8.86
CA SER A 60 -10.79 -9.24 -8.87
C SER A 60 -9.60 -10.17 -9.10
N ASP A 61 -8.52 -9.64 -9.68
CA ASP A 61 -7.34 -10.41 -10.07
C ASP A 61 -6.50 -10.85 -8.86
N VAL A 62 -6.63 -10.14 -7.74
CA VAL A 62 -5.95 -10.48 -6.48
C VAL A 62 -6.89 -11.32 -5.63
N ILE A 63 -6.64 -12.64 -5.60
CA ILE A 63 -7.50 -13.60 -4.91
C ILE A 63 -6.86 -14.02 -3.59
N LEU A 64 -7.45 -13.59 -2.47
CA LEU A 64 -7.04 -14.06 -1.15
C LEU A 64 -7.66 -15.41 -0.76
N ASN A 65 -8.82 -15.75 -1.30
CA ASN A 65 -9.52 -17.00 -1.02
C ASN A 65 -10.07 -17.62 -2.30
N LYS A 66 -9.37 -18.64 -2.81
CA LYS A 66 -9.74 -19.39 -4.02
C LYS A 66 -10.84 -20.42 -3.77
N SER A 67 -11.01 -20.91 -2.54
CA SER A 67 -11.95 -21.98 -2.20
C SER A 67 -13.41 -21.54 -2.28
N ARG A 68 -13.73 -20.31 -1.85
CA ARG A 68 -15.11 -19.79 -1.89
C ARG A 68 -15.45 -19.02 -3.16
N ASN A 69 -14.47 -18.82 -4.04
CA ASN A 69 -14.62 -18.02 -5.25
C ASN A 69 -13.58 -18.43 -6.31
N PRO A 70 -13.84 -19.50 -7.07
CA PRO A 70 -12.88 -20.02 -8.05
C PRO A 70 -12.70 -19.10 -9.26
N GLU A 71 -13.73 -18.32 -9.64
CA GLU A 71 -13.73 -17.49 -10.86
C GLU A 71 -14.15 -16.02 -10.60
N PRO A 72 -13.30 -15.23 -9.92
CA PRO A 72 -13.61 -13.83 -9.58
C PRO A 72 -13.80 -12.91 -10.79
N TRP A 73 -13.09 -13.19 -11.89
CA TRP A 73 -13.13 -12.38 -13.11
C TRP A 73 -14.50 -12.44 -13.82
N GLU A 74 -15.31 -13.47 -13.60
CA GLU A 74 -16.67 -13.54 -14.16
C GLU A 74 -17.59 -12.43 -13.65
N ARG A 75 -17.30 -11.87 -12.48
CA ARG A 75 -18.14 -10.85 -11.81
C ARG A 75 -17.73 -9.42 -12.13
N VAL A 76 -16.70 -9.23 -12.95
CA VAL A 76 -16.26 -7.91 -13.37
C VAL A 76 -17.19 -7.39 -14.46
N ASP A 77 -17.74 -6.18 -14.27
CA ASP A 77 -18.50 -5.50 -15.30
C ASP A 77 -17.54 -5.01 -16.40
N PRO A 78 -17.61 -5.59 -17.61
CA PRO A 78 -16.66 -5.26 -18.66
C PRO A 78 -16.98 -3.94 -19.37
N SER A 79 -18.16 -3.36 -19.10
CA SER A 79 -18.58 -2.04 -19.59
C SER A 79 -17.82 -0.91 -18.90
N LYS A 80 -17.19 -1.19 -17.75
CA LYS A 80 -16.44 -0.22 -16.97
C LYS A 80 -14.94 -0.31 -17.26
N PRO A 81 -14.23 0.84 -17.28
CA PRO A 81 -12.78 0.86 -17.33
C PRO A 81 -12.18 0.10 -16.15
N GLN A 82 -11.40 -0.94 -16.43
CA GLN A 82 -10.76 -1.76 -15.39
C GLN A 82 -9.34 -1.31 -15.05
N LYS A 83 -8.69 -0.52 -15.92
CA LYS A 83 -7.33 -0.01 -15.70
C LYS A 83 -7.38 1.36 -15.03
N LEU A 84 -6.29 1.74 -14.36
CA LEU A 84 -6.15 3.08 -13.74
C LEU A 84 -6.25 4.21 -14.77
N VAL A 85 -5.75 3.97 -15.98
CA VAL A 85 -5.84 4.89 -17.11
C VAL A 85 -6.30 4.10 -18.33
N THR A 86 -7.36 4.58 -18.98
CA THR A 86 -7.90 4.00 -20.20
C THR A 86 -8.06 5.09 -21.24
N ILE A 87 -7.49 4.88 -22.43
CA ILE A 87 -7.66 5.76 -23.58
C ILE A 87 -8.47 5.00 -24.62
N ASN A 88 -9.63 5.54 -25.01
CA ASN A 88 -10.50 4.99 -26.06
C ASN A 88 -10.87 3.50 -25.88
N GLN A 89 -10.99 3.01 -24.64
CA GLN A 89 -11.40 1.63 -24.38
C GLN A 89 -12.87 1.44 -24.80
N LYS A 90 -13.09 0.54 -25.76
CA LYS A 90 -14.42 0.12 -26.20
C LYS A 90 -14.62 -1.35 -25.82
N TRP A 91 -15.72 -1.67 -25.16
CA TRP A 91 -16.11 -3.05 -24.90
C TRP A 91 -17.14 -3.52 -25.93
N ARG A 92 -17.02 -4.77 -26.37
CA ARG A 92 -18.00 -5.45 -27.24
C ARG A 92 -18.14 -6.91 -26.80
N PRO A 93 -19.37 -7.43 -26.67
CA PRO A 93 -19.59 -8.84 -26.35
C PRO A 93 -19.14 -9.73 -27.50
N ILE A 94 -18.65 -10.93 -27.15
CA ILE A 94 -18.21 -11.96 -28.08
C ILE A 94 -19.27 -13.07 -28.03
N LYS A 95 -19.93 -13.33 -29.16
CA LYS A 95 -21.09 -14.26 -29.21
C LYS A 95 -20.70 -15.69 -28.86
N GLU A 96 -19.52 -16.11 -29.30
CA GLU A 96 -18.97 -17.43 -29.06
C GLU A 96 -18.73 -17.66 -27.56
N LEU A 97 -18.25 -16.63 -26.85
CA LEU A 97 -18.03 -16.67 -25.41
C LEU A 97 -19.37 -16.79 -24.65
N GLU A 98 -20.39 -16.06 -25.09
CA GLU A 98 -21.74 -16.14 -24.51
C GLU A 98 -22.37 -17.52 -24.71
N GLN A 99 -22.21 -18.12 -25.90
CA GLN A 99 -22.68 -19.47 -26.20
C GLN A 99 -22.00 -20.53 -25.33
N VAL A 100 -20.68 -20.47 -25.18
CA VAL A 100 -19.94 -21.41 -24.31
C VAL A 100 -20.38 -21.24 -22.86
N LYS A 101 -20.58 -20.00 -22.41
CA LYS A 101 -21.04 -19.71 -21.04
C LYS A 101 -22.44 -20.25 -20.79
N SER A 102 -23.36 -20.18 -21.77
CA SER A 102 -24.70 -20.75 -21.64
C SER A 102 -24.74 -22.27 -21.66
N MET A 103 -23.73 -22.93 -22.24
CA MET A 103 -23.63 -24.40 -22.25
C MET A 103 -22.98 -24.97 -20.98
N THR A 104 -22.19 -24.16 -20.28
CA THR A 104 -21.39 -24.59 -19.13
C THR A 104 -22.09 -24.36 -17.78
N LYS A 105 -23.01 -23.37 -17.69
CA LYS A 105 -23.81 -23.07 -16.50
C LYS A 105 -25.15 -23.78 -16.51
#